data_AF-A0A542QUK7-F1
#
_entry.id   AF-A0A542QUK7-F1
#
_cell.length_a   1.000
_cell.length_b   1.000
_cell.length_c   1.000
_cell.angle_alpha   90.00
_cell.angle_beta   90.00
_cell.angle_gamma   90.00
#
_symmetry.space_group_name_H-M   'P 1'
#
loop_
_entity.id
_entity.type
_entity.pdbx_description
1 polymer ?
#
loop_
_entity_poly.entity_id
_entity_poly.type
_entity_poly.pdbx_seq_one_letter_code
_entity_poly.pdbx_strand_id
1 'polypeptide(L)'
;MANIVELRVAAFIPEEWLLVSADPYNNYYGEGNNRDFTYWTENNNKLFKMAQHIVINWNTSTIDVYKAVGPTRTKIENRATGNEYIKEYPLTSDKDITYKNTVLTPTTASLYIKGSAGNSALPELSPAIDWEYNISVDRKTGRVSFNGRHDGFPNHEIYKRIDKGTSVELYRFYKKTLGHLVDPMDVEVNFSK
;
A
#
# COMPACT_ATOMS: atom_id res chain seq x y z
N MET A 1 -26.67 6.48 -9.16
CA MET A 1 -25.75 5.39 -9.55
C MET A 1 -24.37 6.00 -9.66
N ALA A 2 -23.35 5.31 -9.18
CA ALA A 2 -21.97 5.75 -9.34
C ALA A 2 -21.59 5.69 -10.82
N ASN A 3 -20.96 6.74 -11.35
CA ASN A 3 -20.37 6.72 -12.68
C ASN A 3 -18.86 6.50 -12.64
N ILE A 4 -18.23 6.99 -11.57
CA ILE A 4 -16.82 6.80 -11.29
C ILE A 4 -16.66 6.33 -9.84
N VAL A 5 -15.90 5.26 -9.64
CA VAL A 5 -15.46 4.80 -8.32
C VAL A 5 -13.94 4.74 -8.32
N GLU A 6 -13.34 5.51 -7.41
CA GLU A 6 -11.91 5.52 -7.18
C GLU A 6 -11.62 4.76 -5.89
N LEU A 7 -10.66 3.83 -5.94
CA LEU A 7 -10.17 3.08 -4.78
C LEU A 7 -8.70 3.39 -4.57
N ARG A 8 -8.31 3.61 -3.31
CA ARG A 8 -6.91 3.79 -2.92
C ARG A 8 -6.54 2.68 -1.96
N VAL A 9 -5.62 1.82 -2.39
CA VAL A 9 -5.03 0.74 -1.57
C VAL A 9 -3.56 1.08 -1.40
N ALA A 10 -3.13 1.32 -0.16
CA ALA A 10 -1.76 1.70 0.11
C ALA A 10 -1.24 1.09 1.41
N ALA A 11 0.06 0.84 1.45
CA ALA A 11 0.80 0.52 2.65
C ALA A 11 1.82 1.63 2.94
N PHE A 12 2.01 1.98 4.21
CA PHE A 12 2.93 3.03 4.63
C PHE A 12 3.47 2.81 6.04
N ILE A 13 4.60 3.45 6.34
CA ILE A 13 5.18 3.47 7.69
C ILE A 13 4.90 4.86 8.28
N PRO A 14 4.20 4.98 9.42
CA PRO A 14 3.76 6.28 9.92
C PRO A 14 4.91 7.16 10.43
N GLU A 15 6.01 6.57 10.88
CA GLU A 15 7.19 7.29 11.37
C GLU A 15 7.96 7.94 10.22
N GLU A 16 8.78 8.94 10.54
CA GLU A 16 9.80 9.46 9.62
C GLU A 16 10.97 8.48 9.47
N TRP A 17 11.45 7.95 10.61
CA TRP A 17 12.53 6.97 10.66
C TRP A 17 12.13 5.84 11.60
N LEU A 18 12.11 4.62 11.08
CA LEU A 18 11.84 3.41 11.83
C LEU A 18 13.15 2.75 12.20
N LEU A 19 13.40 2.52 13.49
CA LEU A 19 14.54 1.72 13.94
C LEU A 19 14.33 0.27 13.50
N VAL A 20 15.23 -0.24 12.64
CA VAL A 20 15.17 -1.59 12.10
C VAL A 20 16.09 -2.52 12.88
N SER A 21 17.29 -2.05 13.21
CA SER A 21 18.26 -2.80 14.00
C SER A 21 19.25 -1.85 14.68
N ALA A 22 20.06 -2.41 15.58
CA ALA A 22 21.18 -1.68 16.17
C ALA A 22 22.32 -2.63 16.52
N ASP A 23 23.53 -2.09 16.54
CA ASP A 23 24.73 -2.72 17.06
C ASP A 23 25.32 -1.87 18.22
N PRO A 24 26.44 -2.25 18.84
CA PRO A 24 27.05 -1.47 19.92
C PRO A 24 27.44 -0.03 19.56
N TYR A 25 27.62 0.28 18.28
CA TYR A 25 28.12 1.55 17.77
C TYR A 25 27.06 2.37 17.03
N ASN A 26 26.08 1.72 16.37
CA ASN A 26 25.17 2.36 15.43
C ASN A 26 23.72 1.92 15.61
N ASN A 27 22.80 2.85 15.34
CA ASN A 27 21.40 2.58 15.07
C ASN A 27 21.17 2.58 13.54
N TYR A 28 20.39 1.61 13.04
CA TYR A 28 20.03 1.49 11.64
C TYR A 28 18.54 1.72 11.46
N TYR A 29 18.19 2.73 10.67
CA TYR A 29 16.81 3.12 10.42
C TYR A 29 16.43 2.92 8.96
N GLY A 30 15.20 2.49 8.72
CA GLY A 30 14.53 2.62 7.44
C GLY A 30 13.68 3.89 7.45
N GLU A 31 13.70 4.65 6.35
CA GLU A 31 12.79 5.78 6.18
C GLU A 31 11.33 5.28 6.15
N GLY A 32 10.45 5.95 6.89
CA GLY A 32 9.01 5.77 6.76
C GLY A 32 8.37 6.80 5.83
N ASN A 33 7.12 7.19 6.10
CA ASN A 33 6.37 8.13 5.28
C ASN A 33 5.95 9.39 6.06
N ASN A 34 6.23 9.44 7.37
CA ASN A 34 5.94 10.56 8.27
C ASN A 34 4.53 11.14 8.10
N ARG A 35 3.51 10.29 8.20
CA ARG A 35 2.12 10.68 7.98
C ARG A 35 1.14 9.80 8.72
N ASP A 36 -0.08 10.29 8.80
CA ASP A 36 -1.25 9.52 9.18
C ASP A 36 -1.99 8.95 7.95
N PHE A 37 -3.05 8.19 8.22
CA PHE A 37 -3.95 7.62 7.24
C PHE A 37 -4.59 8.69 6.35
N THR A 38 -4.62 8.47 5.04
CA THR A 38 -5.18 9.46 4.09
C THR A 38 -5.64 8.85 2.78
N TYR A 39 -6.68 9.45 2.19
CA TYR A 39 -7.10 9.18 0.81
C TYR A 39 -6.09 9.70 -0.22
N TRP A 40 -5.38 10.79 0.10
CA TRP A 40 -4.70 11.65 -0.87
C TRP A 40 -3.28 11.15 -1.20
N THR A 41 -3.17 9.90 -1.62
CA THR A 41 -1.90 9.23 -1.98
C THR A 41 -1.57 9.29 -3.48
N GLU A 42 -2.51 9.77 -4.30
CA GLU A 42 -2.36 9.84 -5.75
C GLU A 42 -1.19 10.72 -6.19
N ASN A 43 -0.40 10.24 -7.16
CA ASN A 43 0.73 10.95 -7.78
C ASN A 43 1.85 11.38 -6.81
N ASN A 44 1.90 10.82 -5.60
CA ASN A 44 2.96 11.13 -4.64
C ASN A 44 3.52 9.85 -4.00
N ASN A 45 4.58 9.32 -4.61
CA ASN A 45 5.25 8.10 -4.17
C ASN A 45 5.93 8.21 -2.79
N LYS A 46 6.11 9.42 -2.24
CA LYS A 46 6.62 9.60 -0.87
C LYS A 46 5.57 9.27 0.20
N LEU A 47 4.30 9.18 -0.18
CA LEU A 47 3.22 8.88 0.75
C LEU A 47 2.98 7.39 0.94
N PHE A 48 3.68 6.49 0.28
CA PHE A 48 3.47 5.05 0.48
C PHE A 48 4.78 4.29 0.36
N LYS A 49 4.78 3.05 0.84
CA LYS A 49 5.78 2.03 0.49
C LYS A 49 5.32 1.21 -0.69
N MET A 50 4.03 0.90 -0.77
CA MET A 50 3.41 0.25 -1.92
C MET A 50 2.00 0.79 -2.12
N ALA A 51 1.58 0.99 -3.37
CA ALA A 51 0.22 1.43 -3.68
C ALA A 51 -0.34 0.76 -4.94
N GLN A 52 -1.64 0.47 -4.89
CA GLN A 52 -2.47 0.23 -6.06
C GLN A 52 -3.69 1.15 -6.00
N HIS A 53 -3.84 2.03 -6.99
CA HIS A 53 -5.00 2.90 -7.11
C HIS A 53 -5.83 2.48 -8.30
N ILE A 54 -7.14 2.35 -8.11
CA ILE A 54 -8.05 1.81 -9.10
C ILE A 54 -9.08 2.89 -9.43
N VAL A 55 -9.32 3.14 -10.70
CA VAL A 55 -10.40 4.00 -11.18
C VAL A 55 -11.32 3.17 -12.07
N ILE A 56 -12.55 2.96 -11.61
CA ILE A 56 -13.60 2.31 -12.37
C ILE A 56 -14.48 3.40 -12.94
N ASN A 57 -14.59 3.47 -14.26
CA ASN A 57 -15.35 4.51 -14.95
C ASN A 57 -16.35 3.88 -15.93
N TRP A 58 -17.64 3.95 -15.58
CA TRP A 58 -18.73 3.44 -16.41
C TRP A 58 -19.05 4.34 -17.61
N ASN A 59 -18.63 5.61 -17.60
CA ASN A 59 -18.83 6.50 -18.75
C ASN A 59 -17.89 6.12 -19.91
N THR A 60 -16.66 5.71 -19.58
CA THR A 60 -15.65 5.28 -20.56
C THR A 60 -15.54 3.77 -20.68
N SER A 61 -16.26 3.01 -19.84
CA SER A 61 -16.15 1.55 -19.73
C SER A 61 -14.71 1.08 -19.47
N THR A 62 -13.99 1.75 -18.57
CA THR A 62 -12.60 1.41 -18.21
C THR A 62 -12.43 1.03 -16.74
N ILE A 63 -11.44 0.18 -16.48
CA ILE A 63 -10.85 -0.05 -15.16
C ILE A 63 -9.36 0.25 -15.29
N ASP A 64 -8.94 1.38 -14.76
CA ASP A 64 -7.57 1.85 -14.81
C ASP A 64 -6.89 1.57 -13.47
N VAL A 65 -5.72 0.94 -13.50
CA VAL A 65 -4.97 0.58 -12.29
C VAL A 65 -3.59 1.21 -12.34
N TYR A 66 -3.36 2.17 -11.44
CA TYR A 66 -2.03 2.68 -11.14
C TYR A 66 -1.38 1.80 -10.07
N LYS A 67 -0.09 1.53 -10.24
CA LYS A 67 0.74 0.81 -9.29
C LYS A 67 2.06 1.53 -9.09
N ALA A 68 2.60 1.49 -7.88
CA ALA A 68 3.90 2.05 -7.59
C ALA A 68 4.49 1.53 -6.27
N VAL A 69 5.81 1.64 -6.18
CA VAL A 69 6.59 1.46 -4.96
C VAL A 69 7.17 2.82 -4.56
N GLY A 70 7.22 3.09 -3.25
CA GLY A 70 7.85 4.31 -2.73
C GLY A 70 9.38 4.24 -2.77
N PRO A 71 10.07 5.38 -2.65
CA PRO A 71 11.52 5.40 -2.54
C PRO A 71 11.99 4.72 -1.24
N THR A 72 13.22 4.20 -1.28
CA THR A 72 13.88 3.56 -0.14
C THR A 72 15.10 4.36 0.26
N ARG A 73 15.14 4.79 1.53
CA ARG A 73 16.29 5.42 2.15
C ARG A 73 16.55 4.80 3.52
N THR A 74 17.81 4.78 3.92
CA THR A 74 18.22 4.33 5.25
C THR A 74 19.02 5.42 5.94
N LYS A 75 18.94 5.47 7.27
CA LYS A 75 19.75 6.33 8.10
C LYS A 75 20.57 5.48 9.06
N ILE A 76 21.87 5.77 9.16
CA ILE A 76 22.76 5.21 10.17
C ILE A 76 23.10 6.34 11.13
N GLU A 77 22.90 6.11 12.42
CA GLU A 77 23.21 7.08 13.48
C GLU A 77 24.25 6.46 14.42
N ASN A 78 25.39 7.14 14.61
CA ASN A 78 26.39 6.72 15.57
C ASN A 78 25.92 7.02 17.00
N ARG A 79 25.90 6.00 17.87
CA ARG A 79 25.39 6.09 19.24
C ARG A 79 26.26 6.94 20.18
N ALA A 80 27.56 7.04 19.89
CA ALA A 80 28.48 7.79 20.73
C ALA A 80 28.54 9.28 20.35
N THR A 81 28.44 9.60 19.06
CA THR A 81 28.61 10.97 18.57
C THR A 81 27.31 11.64 18.11
N GLY A 82 26.25 10.86 17.85
CA GLY A 82 25.01 11.35 17.24
C GLY A 82 25.13 11.67 15.74
N ASN A 83 26.26 11.37 15.10
CA ASN A 83 26.45 11.65 13.67
C ASN A 83 25.54 10.76 12.82
N GLU A 84 24.87 11.37 11.84
CA GLU A 84 23.95 10.68 10.93
C GLU A 84 24.51 10.57 9.51
N TYR A 85 24.23 9.45 8.86
CA TYR A 85 24.50 9.21 7.44
C TYR A 85 23.24 8.66 6.76
N ILE A 86 22.77 9.35 5.71
CA ILE A 86 21.60 8.94 4.93
C ILE A 86 22.07 8.37 3.59
N LYS A 87 21.51 7.22 3.22
CA LYS A 87 21.75 6.57 1.94
C LYS A 87 20.44 6.36 1.19
N GLU A 88 20.44 6.72 -0.08
CA GLU A 88 19.34 6.46 -1.01
C GLU A 88 19.65 5.23 -1.85
N TYR A 89 18.60 4.47 -2.20
CA TYR A 89 18.70 3.26 -2.99
C TYR A 89 17.89 3.39 -4.27
N PRO A 90 18.25 2.63 -5.33
CA PRO A 90 17.41 2.53 -6.52
C PRO A 90 15.97 2.16 -6.18
N LEU A 91 15.03 2.62 -7.00
CA LEU A 91 13.62 2.28 -6.83
C LEU A 91 13.43 0.76 -6.95
N THR A 92 12.73 0.16 -6.00
CA THR A 92 12.28 -1.24 -6.12
C THR A 92 11.36 -1.38 -7.33
N SER A 93 11.51 -2.47 -8.07
CA SER A 93 10.62 -2.79 -9.20
C SER A 93 9.18 -3.01 -8.74
N ASP A 94 8.22 -2.55 -9.54
CA ASP A 94 6.76 -2.76 -9.37
C ASP A 94 6.24 -3.94 -10.22
N LYS A 95 7.14 -4.80 -10.72
CA LYS A 95 6.80 -5.90 -11.65
C LYS A 95 5.82 -6.90 -11.04
N ASP A 96 5.96 -7.17 -9.73
CA ASP A 96 5.16 -8.17 -9.00
C ASP A 96 3.88 -7.56 -8.40
N ILE A 97 3.68 -6.25 -8.59
CA ILE A 97 2.40 -5.58 -8.35
C ILE A 97 1.55 -5.73 -9.62
N THR A 98 0.49 -6.53 -9.52
CA THR A 98 -0.30 -6.98 -10.66
C THR A 98 -1.80 -6.90 -10.39
N TYR A 99 -2.57 -6.99 -11.46
CA TYR A 99 -4.02 -7.12 -11.43
C TYR A 99 -4.48 -8.04 -12.57
N LYS A 100 -5.58 -8.76 -12.37
CA LYS A 100 -6.16 -9.68 -13.37
C LYS A 100 -7.67 -9.83 -13.14
N ASN A 101 -8.30 -10.63 -14.00
CA ASN A 101 -9.72 -10.99 -13.90
C ASN A 101 -10.65 -9.76 -13.86
N THR A 102 -10.32 -8.74 -14.63
CA THR A 102 -11.10 -7.50 -14.73
C THR A 102 -12.40 -7.77 -15.49
N VAL A 103 -13.53 -7.54 -14.83
CA VAL A 103 -14.86 -7.61 -15.42
C VAL A 103 -15.55 -6.29 -15.16
N LEU A 104 -16.05 -5.65 -16.22
CA LEU A 104 -16.86 -4.43 -16.13
C LEU A 104 -18.16 -4.67 -16.89
N THR A 105 -19.27 -4.55 -16.17
CA THR A 105 -20.63 -4.65 -16.73
C THR A 105 -21.35 -3.31 -16.53
N PRO A 106 -22.53 -3.12 -17.14
CA PRO A 106 -23.32 -1.91 -16.91
C PRO A 106 -23.74 -1.68 -15.44
N THR A 107 -23.66 -2.71 -14.59
CA THR A 107 -24.15 -2.69 -13.20
C THR A 107 -23.09 -2.99 -12.15
N THR A 108 -22.00 -3.64 -12.53
CA THR A 108 -20.97 -4.11 -11.59
C THR A 108 -19.58 -4.01 -12.19
N ALA A 109 -18.57 -3.99 -11.34
CA ALA A 109 -17.18 -4.20 -11.69
C ALA A 109 -16.54 -5.19 -10.73
N SER A 110 -15.57 -5.97 -11.19
CA SER A 110 -14.72 -6.80 -10.34
C SER A 110 -13.32 -6.90 -10.89
N LEU A 111 -12.35 -7.07 -10.00
CA LEU A 111 -10.96 -7.32 -10.33
C LEU A 111 -10.26 -8.03 -9.17
N TYR A 112 -9.19 -8.73 -9.50
CA TYR A 112 -8.23 -9.23 -8.52
C TYR A 112 -6.97 -8.38 -8.57
N ILE A 113 -6.45 -7.99 -7.40
CA ILE A 113 -5.15 -7.33 -7.28
C ILE A 113 -4.20 -8.15 -6.41
N LYS A 114 -2.91 -8.13 -6.75
CA LYS A 114 -1.83 -8.68 -5.94
C LYS A 114 -0.71 -7.65 -5.88
N GLY A 115 -0.22 -7.36 -4.69
CA GLY A 115 0.96 -6.53 -4.46
C GLY A 115 2.06 -7.39 -3.86
N SER A 116 3.28 -7.23 -4.34
CA SER A 116 4.49 -7.74 -3.73
C SER A 116 5.61 -6.78 -4.06
N ALA A 117 6.23 -6.18 -3.04
CA ALA A 117 7.32 -5.23 -3.23
C ALA A 117 8.41 -5.41 -2.16
N GLY A 118 9.61 -5.76 -2.61
CA GLY A 118 10.79 -5.92 -1.76
C GLY A 118 11.45 -4.61 -1.35
N ASN A 119 12.49 -4.72 -0.52
CA ASN A 119 13.29 -3.59 -0.06
C ASN A 119 14.61 -3.52 -0.85
N SER A 120 14.79 -2.49 -1.68
CA SER A 120 16.01 -2.34 -2.49
C SER A 120 17.28 -2.09 -1.68
N ALA A 121 17.16 -1.72 -0.40
CA ALA A 121 18.31 -1.62 0.50
C ALA A 121 18.84 -2.98 0.94
N LEU A 122 17.98 -4.01 0.97
CA LEU A 122 18.25 -5.35 1.48
C LEU A 122 17.49 -6.41 0.65
N PRO A 123 17.76 -6.54 -0.65
CA PRO A 123 16.93 -7.31 -1.58
C PRO A 123 16.86 -8.81 -1.28
N GLU A 124 17.87 -9.37 -0.62
CA GLU A 124 17.93 -10.81 -0.27
C GLU A 124 17.58 -11.08 1.20
N LEU A 125 17.48 -10.04 2.04
CA LEU A 125 17.38 -10.19 3.50
C LEU A 125 16.10 -9.63 4.09
N SER A 126 15.40 -8.76 3.36
CA SER A 126 14.12 -8.19 3.78
C SER A 126 13.00 -8.85 2.99
N PRO A 127 12.04 -9.50 3.67
CA PRO A 127 10.81 -9.94 3.03
C PRO A 127 10.07 -8.76 2.37
N ALA A 128 9.24 -9.08 1.38
CA ALA A 128 8.41 -8.10 0.69
C ALA A 128 7.23 -7.64 1.55
N ILE A 129 6.59 -6.55 1.14
CA ILE A 129 5.23 -6.23 1.57
C ILE A 129 4.28 -6.92 0.58
N ASP A 130 3.36 -7.72 1.08
CA ASP A 130 2.44 -8.52 0.29
C ASP A 130 0.97 -8.22 0.59
N TRP A 131 0.15 -8.27 -0.47
CA TRP A 131 -1.31 -8.37 -0.36
C TRP A 131 -1.92 -9.09 -1.56
N GLU A 132 -3.12 -9.64 -1.35
CA GLU A 132 -4.00 -10.10 -2.42
C GLU A 132 -5.47 -9.81 -2.09
N TYR A 133 -6.22 -9.28 -3.06
CA TYR A 133 -7.63 -8.97 -2.86
C TYR A 133 -8.48 -9.27 -4.10
N ASN A 134 -9.60 -9.93 -3.87
CA ASN A 134 -10.75 -9.91 -4.77
C ASN A 134 -11.60 -8.68 -4.44
N ILE A 135 -11.85 -7.85 -5.45
CA ILE A 135 -12.59 -6.60 -5.35
C ILE A 135 -13.86 -6.71 -6.19
N SER A 136 -14.98 -6.28 -5.63
CA SER A 136 -16.24 -6.10 -6.37
C SER A 136 -16.86 -4.74 -6.05
N VAL A 137 -17.47 -4.12 -7.06
CA VAL A 137 -18.13 -2.82 -6.94
C VAL A 137 -19.51 -2.89 -7.58
N ASP A 138 -20.53 -2.51 -6.82
CA ASP A 138 -21.90 -2.34 -7.31
C ASP A 138 -22.11 -0.90 -7.78
N ARG A 139 -22.47 -0.70 -9.05
CA ARG A 139 -22.67 0.63 -9.64
C ARG A 139 -23.87 1.35 -9.04
N LYS A 140 -24.94 0.62 -8.70
CA LYS A 140 -26.19 1.23 -8.24
C LYS A 140 -25.96 2.01 -6.94
N THR A 141 -25.23 1.40 -6.01
CA THR A 141 -24.99 1.89 -4.66
C THR A 141 -23.60 2.50 -4.46
N GLY A 142 -22.62 2.15 -5.31
CA GLY A 142 -21.20 2.44 -5.05
C GLY A 142 -20.62 1.63 -3.89
N ARG A 143 -21.28 0.52 -3.51
CA ARG A 143 -20.78 -0.41 -2.50
C ARG A 143 -19.58 -1.18 -3.06
N VAL A 144 -18.54 -1.29 -2.26
CA VAL A 144 -17.27 -1.92 -2.58
C VAL A 144 -17.03 -3.05 -1.60
N SER A 145 -16.66 -4.23 -2.11
CA SER A 145 -16.26 -5.36 -1.29
C SER A 145 -14.80 -5.71 -1.54
N PHE A 146 -14.08 -6.00 -0.46
CA PHE A 146 -12.73 -6.56 -0.48
C PHE A 146 -12.75 -7.90 0.25
N ASN A 147 -12.17 -8.91 -0.38
CA ASN A 147 -11.95 -10.22 0.20
C ASN A 147 -10.52 -10.69 -0.13
N GLY A 148 -9.71 -10.94 0.89
CA GLY A 148 -8.34 -11.38 0.73
C GLY A 148 -7.53 -11.08 1.98
N ARG A 149 -6.23 -10.81 1.82
CA ARG A 149 -5.30 -10.69 2.93
C ARG A 149 -4.09 -9.84 2.61
N HIS A 150 -3.37 -9.44 3.65
CA HIS A 150 -2.08 -8.76 3.56
C HIS A 150 -1.20 -9.11 4.76
N ASP A 151 0.05 -8.66 4.71
CA ASP A 151 1.01 -8.77 5.82
C ASP A 151 0.65 -7.91 7.02
N GLY A 152 1.01 -8.35 8.22
CA GLY A 152 0.83 -7.59 9.45
C GLY A 152 1.75 -6.37 9.60
N PHE A 153 2.58 -6.06 8.61
CA PHE A 153 3.41 -4.86 8.57
C PHE A 153 3.56 -4.37 7.12
N PRO A 154 3.53 -3.05 6.83
CA PRO A 154 3.42 -1.92 7.75
C PRO A 154 1.94 -1.53 8.01
N ASN A 155 1.58 -0.25 8.06
CA ASN A 155 0.16 0.14 8.11
C ASN A 155 -0.46 -0.09 6.73
N HIS A 156 -1.72 -0.53 6.69
CA HIS A 156 -2.49 -0.68 5.45
C HIS A 156 -3.76 0.16 5.50
N GLU A 157 -4.12 0.74 4.37
CA GLU A 157 -5.30 1.58 4.25
C GLU A 157 -6.04 1.34 2.94
N ILE A 158 -7.37 1.35 3.02
CA ILE A 158 -8.25 1.26 1.86
C ILE A 158 -9.31 2.34 1.96
N TYR A 159 -9.41 3.14 0.92
CA TYR A 159 -10.44 4.17 0.78
C TYR A 159 -11.21 4.03 -0.52
N LYS A 160 -12.42 4.58 -0.55
CA LYS A 160 -13.17 4.85 -1.79
C LYS A 160 -13.54 6.31 -1.93
N ARG A 161 -13.74 6.75 -3.17
CA ARG A 161 -14.38 8.01 -3.54
C ARG A 161 -15.31 7.78 -4.72
N ILE A 162 -16.55 8.23 -4.61
CA ILE A 162 -17.57 8.07 -5.66
C ILE A 162 -17.79 9.42 -6.33
N ASP A 163 -17.78 9.45 -7.66
CA ASP A 163 -18.10 10.64 -8.48
C ASP A 163 -17.39 11.92 -8.01
N LYS A 164 -16.12 11.80 -7.60
CA LYS A 164 -15.27 12.88 -7.07
C LYS A 164 -15.83 13.57 -5.81
N GLY A 165 -16.77 12.95 -5.11
CA GLY A 165 -17.32 13.44 -3.85
C GLY A 165 -16.38 13.24 -2.65
N THR A 166 -16.95 13.12 -1.46
CA THR A 166 -16.17 12.88 -0.23
C THR A 166 -15.57 11.48 -0.23
N SER A 167 -14.30 11.36 0.15
CA SER A 167 -13.67 10.06 0.36
C SER A 167 -14.18 9.39 1.63
N VAL A 168 -14.23 8.07 1.62
CA VAL A 168 -14.68 7.23 2.73
C VAL A 168 -13.61 6.20 3.03
N GLU A 169 -13.22 6.10 4.30
CA GLU A 169 -12.35 5.03 4.78
C GLU A 169 -13.13 3.72 4.81
N LEU A 170 -12.60 2.70 4.13
CA LEU A 170 -13.17 1.36 4.11
C LEU A 170 -12.47 0.46 5.10
N TYR A 171 -11.15 0.58 5.20
CA TYR A 171 -10.29 -0.25 6.01
C TYR A 171 -9.07 0.52 6.50
N ARG A 172 -8.68 0.23 7.74
CA ARG A 172 -7.51 0.76 8.40
C ARG A 172 -6.87 -0.38 9.19
N PHE A 173 -5.58 -0.53 9.03
CA PHE A 173 -4.77 -1.46 9.79
C PHE A 173 -3.52 -0.77 10.33
N TYR A 174 -3.30 -0.92 11.63
CA TYR A 174 -2.09 -0.48 12.31
C TYR A 174 -1.09 -1.63 12.32
N LYS A 175 0.13 -1.34 11.89
CA LYS A 175 1.23 -2.30 11.81
C LYS A 175 1.45 -3.03 13.14
N LYS A 176 1.84 -4.30 13.04
CA LYS A 176 2.38 -5.10 14.14
C LYS A 176 3.90 -4.82 14.23
N THR A 177 4.72 -5.85 14.08
CA THR A 177 6.18 -5.77 14.11
C THR A 177 6.77 -6.15 12.77
N LEU A 178 8.04 -5.79 12.51
CA LEU A 178 8.75 -6.12 11.27
C LEU A 178 8.73 -7.61 10.92
N GLY A 179 8.63 -8.51 11.91
CA GLY A 179 8.53 -9.95 11.67
C GLY A 179 7.27 -10.40 10.95
N HIS A 180 6.24 -9.55 10.86
CA HIS A 180 4.99 -9.84 10.16
C HIS A 180 5.03 -9.46 8.66
N LEU A 181 6.23 -9.19 8.12
CA LEU A 181 6.49 -9.23 6.67
C LEU A 181 6.85 -10.65 6.19
N VAL A 182 7.14 -11.58 7.12
CA VAL A 182 7.50 -12.95 6.76
C VAL A 182 6.24 -13.73 6.48
N ASP A 183 6.26 -14.51 5.40
CA ASP A 183 5.18 -15.42 5.05
C ASP A 183 4.72 -16.28 6.24
N PRO A 184 3.41 -16.58 6.33
CA PRO A 184 2.35 -16.15 5.40
C PRO A 184 1.80 -14.76 5.72
N MET A 185 1.15 -14.11 4.74
CA MET A 185 0.21 -13.00 4.99
C MET A 185 -0.78 -13.40 6.09
N ASP A 186 -0.79 -12.67 7.20
CA ASP A 186 -1.42 -13.06 8.46
C ASP A 186 -2.61 -12.17 8.87
N VAL A 187 -3.04 -11.26 7.99
CA VAL A 187 -4.19 -10.38 8.20
C VAL A 187 -5.25 -10.59 7.13
N GLU A 188 -6.38 -11.16 7.53
CA GLU A 188 -7.55 -11.35 6.68
C GLU A 188 -8.40 -10.08 6.58
N VAL A 189 -8.84 -9.76 5.37
CA VAL A 189 -9.72 -8.62 5.05
C VAL A 189 -10.98 -9.15 4.37
N ASN A 190 -12.12 -8.97 5.02
CA ASN A 190 -13.43 -9.31 4.46
C ASN A 190 -14.46 -8.27 4.86
N PHE A 191 -14.79 -7.37 3.93
CA PHE A 191 -15.85 -6.39 4.15
C PHE A 191 -16.59 -6.05 2.86
N SER A 192 -17.77 -5.44 3.02
CA SER A 192 -18.54 -4.89 1.92
C SER A 192 -19.29 -3.63 2.37
N LYS A 193 -18.81 -2.46 1.92
CA LYS A 193 -19.16 -1.12 2.44
C LYS A 193 -19.38 -0.10 1.33
#